data_AF-A0A1G7DJ63-F1
#
_entry.id   AF-A0A1G7DJ63-F1
#
_cell.length_a   1.000
_cell.length_b   1.000
_cell.length_c   1.000
_cell.angle_alpha   90.00
_cell.angle_beta   90.00
_cell.angle_gamma   90.00
#
_symmetry.space_group_name_H-M   'P 1'
#
loop_
_entity.id
_entity.type
_entity.pdbx_description
1 polymer ?
#
loop_
_entity_poly.entity_id
_entity_poly.type
_entity_poly.pdbx_seq_one_letter_code
_entity_poly.pdbx_strand_id
1 'polypeptide(L)'
;MGKILRTKKLTTLSELLIVVVLLGGILGAVYYFAPGLRVGEAKTLDELNVDKNEVNNVITSAKLPLPSTSTSSDVKNKPLVRIAAYAWNAQSGIIVANGGPKTTKGSLMERNGVNLEIIRQDWLSELRNMQMKFVEEFDRGEEYPDADKSAFAIIMMGDGAPFYISTMQQALDDKFGKDKYHVQVVGAVGISYGEDKLIGPPSWKVDPKSMKGALISTVLGDGDWVTALNYAFANGLKVNPDSNTYDPEAVNFYPSQDDDYIKSAEELIKSQKSGWTVPLKEVKNGKLTGKTINKKIDGCATWTPGDKMVFDALSGFTDVASTKEFNNQMATTVIAVKEWSTQHPQIVSNILKSALTASNQMKQYDEWQVRASEAVADTYDLENAKYWYDMFKGQKGSKNGIDYNMGGSRVFNYSDVMQYYGITDGTNRYKAVYNQVSTYLKELNPFGFNESVKRIVPYEEAVNLYFIKNINDIESGTAYKADYTKEASEVMASGEWNISFDTGSANISASSQSTLETIYNLLIQAEDTKLSLEGHTDDTGSSEANYDLSQRRAQAVVNFLRSKGIPQSRFQNVIGKGEDEPVESNTTNSGRAKNRRVVIVLLK
;
A
#
# COMPACT_ATOMS: atom_id res chain seq x y z
N MET A 1 -10.86 -72.39 -34.25
CA MET A 1 -11.85 -71.29 -34.17
C MET A 1 -11.12 -70.03 -33.71
N GLY A 2 -11.12 -68.94 -34.50
CA GLY A 2 -10.78 -67.55 -34.15
C GLY A 2 -9.36 -67.22 -33.63
N LYS A 3 -8.41 -66.76 -34.47
CA LYS A 3 -8.05 -65.34 -34.77
C LYS A 3 -7.63 -64.51 -33.54
N ILE A 4 -6.33 -64.24 -33.38
CA ILE A 4 -5.60 -62.99 -33.72
C ILE A 4 -6.01 -61.78 -32.86
N LEU A 5 -5.13 -61.39 -31.93
CA LEU A 5 -4.94 -60.00 -31.52
C LEU A 5 -3.53 -59.57 -31.94
N ARG A 6 -3.41 -59.13 -33.20
CA ARG A 6 -2.31 -58.27 -33.65
C ARG A 6 -2.59 -56.88 -33.08
N THR A 7 -1.72 -56.39 -32.22
CA THR A 7 -1.64 -54.96 -31.88
C THR A 7 -1.37 -54.19 -33.17
N LYS A 8 -2.39 -53.50 -33.70
CA LYS A 8 -2.20 -52.55 -34.79
C LYS A 8 -1.35 -51.40 -34.25
N LYS A 9 -0.18 -51.16 -34.84
CA LYS A 9 0.51 -49.88 -34.70
C LYS A 9 -0.43 -48.78 -35.18
N LEU A 10 -0.54 -47.69 -34.41
CA LEU A 10 -1.26 -46.48 -34.81
C LEU A 10 -0.70 -45.99 -36.15
N THR A 11 -1.54 -45.45 -37.01
CA THR A 11 -1.08 -44.83 -38.25
C THR A 11 -0.47 -43.48 -37.92
N THR A 12 0.47 -43.00 -38.75
CA THR A 12 1.12 -41.69 -38.58
C THR A 12 0.11 -40.55 -38.41
N LEU A 13 -1.05 -40.66 -39.07
CA LEU A 13 -2.14 -39.70 -38.96
C LEU A 13 -2.83 -39.74 -37.58
N SER A 14 -3.02 -40.94 -37.01
CA SER A 14 -3.60 -41.12 -35.68
C SER A 14 -2.65 -40.64 -34.57
N GLU A 15 -1.35 -40.85 -34.72
CA GLU A 15 -0.34 -40.31 -33.80
C GLU A 15 -0.32 -38.78 -33.85
N LEU A 16 -0.40 -38.18 -35.04
CA LEU A 16 -0.46 -36.72 -35.20
C LEU A 16 -1.73 -36.13 -34.57
N LEU A 17 -2.88 -36.80 -34.73
CA LEU A 17 -4.15 -36.38 -34.14
C LEU A 17 -4.13 -36.44 -32.61
N ILE A 18 -3.53 -37.48 -32.04
CA ILE A 18 -3.35 -37.59 -30.58
C ILE A 18 -2.42 -36.50 -30.08
N VAL A 19 -1.34 -36.18 -30.79
CA VAL A 19 -0.42 -35.08 -30.45
C VAL A 19 -1.12 -33.72 -30.54
N VAL A 20 -1.96 -33.48 -31.55
CA VAL A 20 -2.74 -32.22 -31.67
C VAL A 20 -3.79 -32.10 -30.57
N VAL A 21 -4.46 -33.19 -30.20
CA VAL A 21 -5.45 -33.18 -29.10
C VAL A 21 -4.76 -33.02 -27.75
N LEU A 22 -3.59 -33.64 -27.53
CA LEU A 22 -2.79 -33.45 -26.32
C LEU A 22 -2.20 -32.04 -26.26
N LEU A 23 -1.69 -31.49 -27.35
CA LEU A 23 -1.23 -30.10 -27.42
C LEU A 23 -2.38 -29.13 -27.21
N GLY A 24 -3.56 -29.38 -27.79
CA GLY A 24 -4.77 -28.58 -27.56
C GLY A 24 -5.28 -28.67 -26.11
N GLY A 25 -5.18 -29.84 -25.49
CA GLY A 25 -5.50 -30.05 -24.08
C GLY A 25 -4.48 -29.40 -23.14
N ILE A 26 -3.19 -29.46 -23.47
CA ILE A 26 -2.11 -28.81 -22.72
C ILE A 26 -2.18 -27.29 -22.89
N LEU A 27 -2.38 -26.77 -24.10
CA LEU A 27 -2.57 -25.34 -24.36
C LEU A 27 -3.86 -24.82 -23.72
N GLY A 28 -4.94 -25.61 -23.76
CA GLY A 28 -6.19 -25.32 -23.07
C GLY A 28 -6.02 -25.31 -21.55
N ALA A 29 -5.25 -26.26 -21.00
CA ALA A 29 -4.93 -26.31 -19.58
C ALA A 29 -3.99 -25.17 -19.17
N VAL A 30 -2.98 -24.83 -19.98
CA VAL A 30 -2.11 -23.66 -19.75
C VAL A 30 -2.94 -22.37 -19.83
N TYR A 31 -3.85 -22.23 -20.78
CA TYR A 31 -4.77 -21.09 -20.87
C TYR A 31 -5.76 -21.02 -19.69
N TYR A 32 -6.13 -22.15 -19.08
CA TYR A 32 -7.12 -22.19 -18.00
C TYR A 32 -6.52 -22.19 -16.59
N PHE A 33 -5.29 -22.69 -16.42
CA PHE A 33 -4.61 -22.90 -15.13
C PHE A 33 -3.33 -22.09 -14.96
N ALA A 34 -2.85 -21.35 -15.98
CA ALA A 34 -1.79 -20.37 -15.77
C ALA A 34 -2.40 -19.03 -15.29
N PRO A 35 -2.08 -18.57 -14.08
CA PRO A 35 -2.42 -17.22 -13.66
C PRO A 35 -1.69 -16.19 -14.56
N GLY A 36 -2.40 -15.16 -15.03
CA GLY A 36 -1.82 -14.05 -15.83
C GLY A 36 -2.11 -14.05 -17.34
N LEU A 37 -2.80 -15.05 -17.91
CA LEU A 37 -3.16 -15.08 -19.35
C LEU A 37 -4.57 -14.55 -19.67
N ARG A 38 -5.36 -14.17 -18.65
CA ARG A 38 -6.68 -13.57 -18.81
C ARG A 38 -6.62 -12.07 -18.52
N VAL A 39 -6.56 -11.27 -19.59
CA VAL A 39 -6.99 -9.88 -19.53
C VAL A 39 -8.43 -9.84 -20.02
N GLY A 40 -9.36 -9.41 -19.15
CA GLY A 40 -10.74 -9.20 -19.56
C GLY A 40 -10.80 -8.10 -20.61
N GLU A 41 -11.69 -8.23 -21.60
CA GLU A 41 -11.93 -7.13 -22.55
C GLU A 41 -12.36 -5.87 -21.80
N ALA A 42 -11.63 -4.77 -22.02
CA ALA A 42 -11.96 -3.46 -21.48
C ALA A 42 -13.38 -3.06 -21.92
N LYS A 43 -14.28 -2.91 -20.95
CA LYS A 43 -15.61 -2.34 -21.18
C LYS A 43 -15.58 -0.84 -20.96
N THR A 44 -16.09 -0.11 -21.95
CA THR A 44 -16.26 1.34 -21.93
C THR A 44 -17.33 1.71 -20.90
N LEU A 45 -16.95 2.54 -19.93
CA LEU A 45 -17.85 3.13 -18.95
C LEU A 45 -18.57 4.34 -19.55
N ASP A 46 -19.79 4.60 -19.08
CA ASP A 46 -20.40 5.92 -19.19
C ASP A 46 -19.55 6.93 -18.38
N GLU A 47 -19.18 8.03 -19.03
CA GLU A 47 -18.25 9.12 -18.66
C GLU A 47 -17.42 8.96 -17.35
N LEU A 48 -16.33 8.19 -17.42
CA LEU A 48 -15.19 8.42 -16.54
C LEU A 48 -14.47 9.71 -16.95
N ASN A 49 -14.29 10.61 -16.00
CA ASN A 49 -13.56 11.86 -16.22
C ASN A 49 -12.18 11.80 -15.58
N VAL A 50 -11.14 12.05 -16.38
CA VAL A 50 -9.75 12.13 -15.92
C VAL A 50 -9.57 13.41 -15.10
N ASP A 51 -9.03 13.29 -13.89
CA ASP A 51 -8.72 14.47 -13.07
C ASP A 51 -7.49 15.20 -13.66
N LYS A 52 -7.69 16.44 -14.08
CA LYS A 52 -6.63 17.26 -14.68
C LYS A 52 -5.84 18.08 -13.65
N ASN A 53 -6.28 18.14 -12.39
CA ASN A 53 -5.86 19.15 -11.43
C ASN A 53 -4.86 18.68 -10.36
N GLU A 54 -4.45 17.40 -10.35
CA GLU A 54 -3.70 16.82 -9.21
C GLU A 54 -2.17 16.78 -9.34
N VAL A 55 -1.59 17.49 -10.32
CA VAL A 55 -0.13 17.56 -10.47
C VAL A 55 0.35 18.98 -10.12
N ASN A 56 1.25 19.09 -9.14
CA ASN A 56 1.83 20.36 -8.66
C ASN A 56 2.62 21.08 -9.78
N ASN A 57 1.91 21.79 -10.66
CA ASN A 57 2.38 22.41 -11.91
C ASN A 57 3.18 23.72 -11.73
N VAL A 58 3.90 23.91 -10.62
CA VAL A 58 4.81 25.05 -10.53
C VAL A 58 6.07 24.70 -11.32
N ILE A 59 6.19 25.25 -12.53
CA ILE A 59 7.37 25.04 -13.38
C ILE A 59 8.55 25.79 -12.76
N THR A 60 9.53 25.05 -12.26
CA THR A 60 10.78 25.58 -11.71
C THR A 60 12.01 25.10 -12.48
N SER A 61 11.85 24.07 -13.32
CA SER A 61 12.94 23.40 -14.05
C SER A 61 12.93 23.73 -15.54
N ALA A 62 14.11 23.66 -16.17
CA ALA A 62 14.18 23.59 -17.63
C ALA A 62 13.66 22.23 -18.12
N LYS A 63 12.85 22.23 -19.19
CA LYS A 63 12.35 21.00 -19.81
C LYS A 63 13.50 20.21 -20.42
N LEU A 64 13.65 18.96 -20.00
CA LEU A 64 14.62 18.02 -20.55
C LEU A 64 14.06 17.31 -21.79
N PRO A 65 14.93 16.91 -22.75
CA PRO A 65 14.50 16.11 -23.89
C PRO A 65 14.08 14.71 -23.45
N LEU A 66 12.98 14.23 -24.05
CA LEU A 66 12.41 12.90 -23.79
C LEU A 66 13.38 11.78 -24.20
N PRO A 67 13.41 10.66 -23.47
CA PRO A 67 14.13 9.46 -23.90
C PRO A 67 13.52 8.86 -25.16
N SER A 68 14.36 8.33 -26.05
CA SER A 68 13.89 7.50 -27.17
C SER A 68 13.41 6.13 -26.69
N THR A 69 12.92 5.30 -27.61
CA THR A 69 12.55 3.89 -27.36
C THR A 69 13.67 2.91 -27.74
N SER A 70 14.75 3.38 -28.37
CA SER A 70 15.84 2.52 -28.84
C SER A 70 16.85 2.26 -27.72
N THR A 71 17.22 1.00 -27.50
CA THR A 71 18.26 0.62 -26.54
C THR A 71 19.55 1.41 -26.75
N SER A 72 20.16 1.85 -25.66
CA SER A 72 21.41 2.62 -25.68
C SER A 72 22.60 1.75 -26.09
N SER A 73 23.42 2.27 -27.01
CA SER A 73 24.75 1.73 -27.30
C SER A 73 25.80 2.17 -26.28
N ASP A 74 25.58 3.30 -25.63
CA ASP A 74 26.59 4.03 -24.87
C ASP A 74 26.84 3.41 -23.48
N VAL A 75 25.82 2.73 -22.93
CA VAL A 75 25.95 1.95 -21.69
C VAL A 75 26.15 0.46 -21.91
N LYS A 76 26.27 -0.02 -23.15
CA LYS A 76 26.39 -1.46 -23.46
C LYS A 76 27.58 -2.14 -22.77
N ASN A 77 28.68 -1.41 -22.56
CA ASN A 77 29.88 -1.92 -21.91
C ASN A 77 29.92 -1.62 -20.39
N LYS A 78 28.86 -1.04 -19.84
CA LYS A 78 28.70 -0.83 -18.40
C LYS A 78 28.10 -2.08 -17.77
N PRO A 79 28.41 -2.38 -16.49
CA PRO A 79 27.81 -3.51 -15.80
C PRO A 79 26.29 -3.43 -15.82
N LEU A 80 25.64 -4.54 -16.16
CA LEU A 80 24.20 -4.65 -16.12
C LEU A 80 23.74 -4.80 -14.67
N VAL A 81 22.74 -4.02 -14.28
CA VAL A 81 22.06 -4.17 -13.00
C VAL A 81 20.57 -4.31 -13.23
N ARG A 82 19.92 -5.10 -12.37
CA ARG A 82 18.50 -5.42 -12.50
C ARG A 82 17.71 -5.00 -11.28
N ILE A 83 16.55 -4.42 -11.55
CA ILE A 83 15.51 -4.16 -10.56
C ILE A 83 14.27 -4.95 -10.94
N ALA A 84 13.73 -5.73 -10.02
CA ALA A 84 12.46 -6.43 -10.22
C ALA A 84 11.32 -5.64 -9.56
N ALA A 85 10.16 -5.55 -10.19
CA ALA A 85 9.07 -4.71 -9.71
C ALA A 85 7.69 -5.28 -10.06
N TYR A 86 6.71 -5.06 -9.19
CA TYR A 86 5.30 -5.21 -9.54
C TYR A 86 4.93 -4.30 -10.71
N ALA A 87 3.89 -4.62 -11.49
CA ALA A 87 3.28 -3.63 -12.37
C ALA A 87 2.53 -2.58 -11.54
N TRP A 88 2.94 -1.31 -11.57
CA TRP A 88 2.32 -0.27 -10.76
C TRP A 88 2.64 1.15 -11.25
N ASN A 89 1.70 2.10 -11.19
CA ASN A 89 1.89 3.45 -11.77
C ASN A 89 2.84 4.36 -10.98
N ALA A 90 2.90 4.23 -9.67
CA ALA A 90 3.69 5.15 -8.84
C ALA A 90 5.23 5.08 -9.10
N GLN A 91 5.70 4.07 -9.84
CA GLN A 91 7.10 3.95 -10.32
C GLN A 91 7.32 4.41 -11.77
N SER A 92 6.34 5.04 -12.43
CA SER A 92 6.52 5.54 -13.80
C SER A 92 7.76 6.43 -13.97
N GLY A 93 8.15 7.18 -12.92
CA GLY A 93 9.34 8.02 -12.90
C GLY A 93 10.66 7.26 -13.10
N ILE A 94 10.86 6.11 -12.44
CA ILE A 94 12.08 5.31 -12.65
C ILE A 94 12.07 4.60 -14.00
N ILE A 95 10.90 4.17 -14.47
CA ILE A 95 10.74 3.51 -15.77
C ILE A 95 11.06 4.47 -16.91
N VAL A 96 10.48 5.68 -16.90
CA VAL A 96 10.77 6.69 -17.93
C VAL A 96 12.19 7.24 -17.82
N ALA A 97 12.77 7.30 -16.61
CA ALA A 97 14.18 7.65 -16.45
C ALA A 97 15.11 6.66 -17.16
N ASN A 98 14.74 5.37 -17.22
CA ASN A 98 15.41 4.34 -18.00
C ASN A 98 15.02 4.37 -19.50
N GLY A 99 13.86 4.93 -19.80
CA GLY A 99 13.25 4.98 -21.13
C GLY A 99 12.42 3.76 -21.48
N GLY A 100 12.18 2.86 -20.53
CA GLY A 100 11.47 1.60 -20.71
C GLY A 100 12.13 0.44 -19.94
N PRO A 101 11.93 -0.82 -20.38
CA PRO A 101 12.44 -1.99 -19.67
C PRO A 101 13.98 -2.06 -19.66
N LYS A 102 14.64 -1.45 -20.65
CA LYS A 102 16.10 -1.38 -20.77
C LYS A 102 16.53 0.05 -20.99
N THR A 103 17.73 0.41 -20.55
CA THR A 103 18.27 1.76 -20.75
C THR A 103 18.27 2.15 -22.23
N THR A 104 17.55 3.22 -22.57
CA THR A 104 17.41 3.71 -23.94
C THR A 104 18.26 4.96 -24.21
N LYS A 105 18.47 5.25 -25.50
CA LYS A 105 19.17 6.44 -25.95
C LYS A 105 18.45 7.71 -25.53
N GLY A 106 19.21 8.65 -24.98
CA GLY A 106 18.74 9.93 -24.46
C GLY A 106 18.16 9.85 -23.04
N SER A 107 18.06 8.67 -22.43
CA SER A 107 17.49 8.48 -21.10
C SER A 107 18.36 9.05 -19.99
N LEU A 108 17.77 9.30 -18.82
CA LEU A 108 18.51 9.81 -17.67
C LEU A 108 19.45 8.75 -17.09
N MET A 109 19.07 7.47 -17.17
CA MET A 109 19.96 6.35 -16.83
C MET A 109 21.19 6.31 -17.74
N GLU A 110 21.02 6.47 -19.06
CA GLU A 110 22.16 6.56 -20.00
C GLU A 110 23.10 7.73 -19.65
N ARG A 111 22.54 8.93 -19.43
CA ARG A 111 23.31 10.13 -19.09
C ARG A 111 24.09 10.01 -17.78
N ASN A 112 23.56 9.24 -16.82
CA ASN A 112 24.23 8.94 -15.56
C ASN A 112 25.05 7.63 -15.62
N GLY A 113 25.24 7.05 -16.81
CA GLY A 113 26.11 5.89 -17.05
C GLY A 113 25.62 4.58 -16.44
N VAL A 114 24.31 4.44 -16.23
CA VAL A 114 23.68 3.24 -15.66
C VAL A 114 23.13 2.37 -16.79
N ASN A 115 23.49 1.08 -16.80
CA ASN A 115 22.88 0.06 -17.64
C ASN A 115 21.88 -0.75 -16.80
N LEU A 116 20.62 -0.34 -16.83
CA LEU A 116 19.55 -0.87 -16.01
C LEU A 116 18.54 -1.67 -16.85
N GLU A 117 18.21 -2.86 -16.36
CA GLU A 117 17.05 -3.63 -16.79
C GLU A 117 15.99 -3.68 -15.67
N ILE A 118 14.77 -3.30 -16.00
CA ILE A 118 13.61 -3.38 -15.10
C ILE A 118 12.79 -4.60 -15.51
N ILE A 119 12.55 -5.49 -14.55
CA ILE A 119 11.85 -6.75 -14.77
C ILE A 119 10.51 -6.70 -14.05
N ARG A 120 9.40 -6.84 -14.78
CA ARG A 120 8.09 -7.05 -14.16
C ARG A 120 8.04 -8.41 -13.47
N GLN A 121 7.62 -8.42 -12.21
CA GLN A 121 7.36 -9.61 -11.43
C GLN A 121 6.29 -9.32 -10.38
N ASP A 122 5.11 -9.91 -10.55
CA ASP A 122 3.93 -9.63 -9.72
C ASP A 122 3.77 -10.59 -8.53
N TRP A 123 4.70 -11.52 -8.34
CA TRP A 123 4.69 -12.47 -7.22
C TRP A 123 5.76 -12.15 -6.19
N LEU A 124 5.35 -11.96 -4.94
CA LEU A 124 6.24 -11.63 -3.83
C LEU A 124 7.33 -12.69 -3.61
N SER A 125 6.95 -13.97 -3.75
CA SER A 125 7.85 -15.12 -3.65
C SER A 125 8.93 -15.07 -4.73
N GLU A 126 8.57 -14.72 -5.96
CA GLU A 126 9.51 -14.62 -7.07
C GLU A 126 10.42 -13.39 -6.93
N LEU A 127 9.91 -12.25 -6.48
CA LEU A 127 10.75 -11.08 -6.13
C LEU A 127 11.82 -11.46 -5.10
N ARG A 128 11.43 -12.21 -4.06
CA ARG A 128 12.36 -12.75 -3.06
C ARG A 128 13.39 -13.70 -3.69
N ASN A 129 12.95 -14.61 -4.56
CA ASN A 129 13.83 -15.55 -5.25
C ASN A 129 14.86 -14.82 -6.11
N MET A 130 14.47 -13.76 -6.81
CA MET A 130 15.37 -12.96 -7.64
C MET A 130 16.45 -12.25 -6.81
N GLN A 131 16.07 -11.67 -5.67
CA GLN A 131 17.02 -11.01 -4.77
C GLN A 131 17.91 -12.02 -4.03
N MET A 132 17.37 -13.18 -3.66
CA MET A 132 18.15 -14.29 -3.08
C MET A 132 19.20 -14.79 -4.07
N LYS A 133 18.82 -14.98 -5.34
CA LYS A 133 19.72 -15.39 -6.41
C LYS A 133 20.87 -14.40 -6.59
N PHE A 134 20.58 -13.10 -6.54
CA PHE A 134 21.60 -12.06 -6.57
C PHE A 134 22.61 -12.21 -5.43
N VAL A 135 22.15 -12.44 -4.20
CA VAL A 135 23.03 -12.66 -3.05
C VAL A 135 23.86 -13.94 -3.21
N GLU A 136 23.30 -15.01 -3.79
CA GLU A 136 24.06 -16.25 -4.05
C GLU A 136 25.20 -16.06 -5.04
N GLU A 137 24.99 -15.32 -6.13
CA GLU A 137 26.03 -14.98 -7.10
C GLU A 137 27.10 -14.09 -6.46
N PHE A 138 26.67 -13.06 -5.72
CA PHE A 138 27.58 -12.17 -5.01
C PHE A 138 28.43 -12.92 -3.97
N ASP A 139 27.85 -13.87 -3.24
CA ASP A 139 28.56 -14.73 -2.28
C ASP A 139 29.62 -15.62 -2.93
N ARG A 140 29.46 -15.96 -4.22
CA ARG A 140 30.46 -16.69 -5.01
C ARG A 140 31.59 -15.78 -5.55
N GLY A 141 31.54 -14.49 -5.28
CA GLY A 141 32.54 -13.50 -5.70
C GLY A 141 32.24 -12.84 -7.04
N GLU A 142 31.02 -12.96 -7.55
CA GLU A 142 30.59 -12.24 -8.75
C GLU A 142 30.31 -10.77 -8.40
N GLU A 143 31.13 -9.82 -8.88
CA GLU A 143 31.00 -8.38 -8.54
C GLU A 143 29.70 -7.76 -9.08
N TYR A 144 29.26 -8.18 -10.27
CA TYR A 144 28.01 -7.72 -10.90
C TYR A 144 27.16 -8.93 -11.30
N PRO A 145 26.42 -9.54 -10.36
CA PRO A 145 25.52 -10.65 -10.66
C PRO A 145 24.52 -10.30 -11.77
N ASP A 146 24.49 -11.10 -12.82
CA ASP A 146 23.70 -10.85 -14.01
C ASP A 146 23.09 -12.11 -14.63
N ALA A 147 22.98 -13.21 -13.88
CA ALA A 147 22.19 -14.35 -14.33
C ALA A 147 20.71 -13.95 -14.54
N ASP A 148 20.02 -14.72 -15.39
CA ASP A 148 18.59 -14.56 -15.60
C ASP A 148 17.83 -14.58 -14.26
N LYS A 149 16.87 -13.68 -14.07
CA LYS A 149 16.14 -13.52 -12.80
C LYS A 149 17.02 -13.22 -11.58
N SER A 150 18.18 -12.60 -11.75
CA SER A 150 18.99 -12.04 -10.64
C SER A 150 18.72 -10.55 -10.52
N ALA A 151 18.38 -10.04 -9.33
CA ALA A 151 18.10 -8.63 -9.12
C ALA A 151 18.70 -8.12 -7.80
N PHE A 152 19.50 -7.05 -7.86
CA PHE A 152 20.11 -6.46 -6.66
C PHE A 152 19.09 -5.71 -5.82
N ALA A 153 18.03 -5.21 -6.46
CA ALA A 153 16.97 -4.49 -5.80
C ALA A 153 15.59 -4.87 -6.36
N ILE A 154 14.58 -4.61 -5.54
CA ILE A 154 13.18 -4.73 -5.93
C ILE A 154 12.45 -3.42 -5.68
N ILE A 155 11.31 -3.23 -6.35
CA ILE A 155 10.37 -2.14 -6.10
C ILE A 155 9.03 -2.72 -5.65
N MET A 156 8.52 -2.23 -4.52
CA MET A 156 7.23 -2.64 -3.98
C MET A 156 6.57 -1.54 -3.14
N MET A 157 5.32 -1.82 -2.74
CA MET A 157 4.54 -1.05 -1.77
C MET A 157 5.30 -0.94 -0.44
N GLY A 158 5.56 0.30 -0.02
CA GLY A 158 6.47 0.60 1.07
C GLY A 158 5.94 0.27 2.46
N ASP A 159 4.62 0.25 2.62
CA ASP A 159 3.93 -0.29 3.80
C ASP A 159 4.08 -1.81 3.91
N GLY A 160 4.30 -2.54 2.81
CA GLY A 160 4.67 -3.96 2.80
C GLY A 160 6.14 -4.26 3.17
N ALA A 161 7.01 -3.25 3.24
CA ALA A 161 8.43 -3.44 3.52
C ALA A 161 8.74 -4.11 4.88
N PRO A 162 8.05 -3.81 6.01
CA PRO A 162 8.27 -4.52 7.27
C PRO A 162 8.10 -6.03 7.15
N PHE A 163 7.09 -6.48 6.40
CA PHE A 163 6.87 -7.90 6.13
C PHE A 163 7.98 -8.46 5.24
N TYR A 164 8.26 -7.82 4.11
CA TYR A 164 9.23 -8.31 3.15
C TYR A 164 10.64 -8.38 3.74
N ILE A 165 11.12 -7.30 4.35
CA ILE A 165 12.47 -7.22 4.91
C ILE A 165 12.65 -8.22 6.04
N SER A 166 11.66 -8.37 6.93
CA SER A 166 11.79 -9.30 8.06
C SER A 166 11.80 -10.76 7.61
N THR A 167 10.96 -11.11 6.63
CA THR A 167 10.95 -12.47 6.06
C THR A 167 12.21 -12.76 5.23
N MET A 168 12.67 -11.78 4.46
CA MET A 168 13.90 -11.88 3.67
C MET A 168 15.13 -11.98 4.59
N GLN A 169 15.20 -11.19 5.67
CA GLN A 169 16.29 -11.26 6.63
C GLN A 169 16.36 -12.64 7.31
N GLN A 170 15.22 -13.19 7.73
CA GLN A 170 15.18 -14.56 8.27
C GLN A 170 15.74 -15.58 7.26
N ALA A 171 15.33 -15.48 5.99
CA ALA A 171 15.81 -16.38 4.94
C ALA A 171 17.31 -16.23 4.63
N LEU A 172 17.83 -15.00 4.66
CA LEU A 172 19.26 -14.72 4.49
C LEU A 172 20.07 -15.29 5.64
N ASP A 173 19.63 -15.07 6.89
CA ASP A 173 20.28 -15.58 8.09
C ASP A 173 20.33 -17.11 8.09
N ASP A 174 19.20 -17.76 7.73
CA ASP A 174 19.10 -19.22 7.69
C ASP A 174 19.99 -19.84 6.60
N LYS A 175 20.19 -19.15 5.47
CA LYS A 175 20.97 -19.65 4.33
C LYS A 175 22.47 -19.35 4.42
N PHE A 176 22.83 -18.12 4.74
CA PHE A 176 24.21 -17.63 4.65
C PHE A 176 24.88 -17.45 6.01
N GLY A 177 24.11 -17.59 7.09
CA GLY A 177 24.55 -17.28 8.45
C GLY A 177 24.08 -15.89 8.88
N LYS A 178 23.81 -15.79 10.19
CA LYS A 178 23.25 -14.61 10.83
C LYS A 178 24.03 -13.34 10.50
N ASP A 179 23.30 -12.28 10.12
CA ASP A 179 23.81 -10.93 9.89
C ASP A 179 24.91 -10.84 8.80
N LYS A 180 25.04 -11.84 7.92
CA LYS A 180 26.01 -11.80 6.81
C LYS A 180 25.58 -10.90 5.65
N TYR A 181 24.29 -10.94 5.32
CA TYR A 181 23.69 -10.15 4.26
C TYR A 181 22.39 -9.50 4.75
N HIS A 182 22.09 -8.32 4.21
CA HIS A 182 20.90 -7.56 4.57
C HIS A 182 20.23 -6.96 3.33
N VAL A 183 18.94 -6.69 3.46
CA VAL A 183 18.18 -5.91 2.48
C VAL A 183 17.64 -4.66 3.15
N GLN A 184 17.71 -3.52 2.47
CA GLN A 184 17.32 -2.23 3.04
C GLN A 184 16.57 -1.38 2.01
N VAL A 185 15.60 -0.61 2.48
CA VAL A 185 15.02 0.50 1.70
C VAL A 185 16.11 1.54 1.48
N VAL A 186 16.46 1.82 0.23
CA VAL A 186 17.48 2.82 -0.15
C VAL A 186 16.87 4.15 -0.59
N GLY A 187 15.56 4.17 -0.85
CA GLY A 187 14.80 5.35 -1.24
C GLY A 187 13.37 5.01 -1.67
N ALA A 188 12.62 6.05 -2.03
CA ALA A 188 11.28 5.93 -2.62
C ALA A 188 11.19 6.81 -3.87
N VAL A 189 10.41 6.38 -4.86
CA VAL A 189 10.31 7.03 -6.19
C VAL A 189 8.91 7.58 -6.50
N GLY A 190 7.92 7.24 -5.67
CA GLY A 190 6.54 7.69 -5.81
C GLY A 190 5.69 7.18 -4.65
N ILE A 191 4.37 7.29 -4.79
CA ILE A 191 3.39 6.87 -3.80
C ILE A 191 2.01 6.62 -4.44
N SER A 192 1.28 5.63 -3.91
CA SER A 192 -0.15 5.45 -4.21
C SER A 192 -0.94 6.69 -3.81
N TYR A 193 -1.92 7.11 -4.61
CA TYR A 193 -2.79 8.25 -4.27
C TYR A 193 -4.24 8.07 -4.74
N GLY A 194 -4.82 6.92 -4.39
CA GLY A 194 -6.22 6.58 -4.65
C GLY A 194 -6.42 5.23 -5.34
N GLU A 195 -5.39 4.68 -5.97
CA GLU A 195 -5.49 3.41 -6.71
C GLU A 195 -5.73 2.19 -5.80
N ASP A 196 -5.10 2.15 -4.63
CA ASP A 196 -5.28 1.10 -3.60
C ASP A 196 -6.40 1.51 -2.63
N LYS A 197 -7.39 0.61 -2.43
CA LYS A 197 -8.62 1.00 -1.74
C LYS A 197 -9.41 -0.13 -1.10
N LEU A 198 -10.18 0.26 -0.08
CA LEU A 198 -11.31 -0.50 0.46
C LEU A 198 -12.60 -0.15 -0.29
N ILE A 199 -13.23 -1.15 -0.89
CA ILE A 199 -14.53 -1.06 -1.56
C ILE A 199 -15.60 -1.70 -0.70
N GLY A 200 -16.73 -1.01 -0.56
CA GLY A 200 -17.86 -1.45 0.25
C GLY A 200 -19.13 -0.63 -0.01
N PRO A 201 -20.23 -0.94 0.70
CA PRO A 201 -21.45 -0.14 0.62
C PRO A 201 -21.21 1.29 1.14
N PRO A 202 -21.89 2.31 0.58
CA PRO A 202 -21.79 3.70 1.04
C PRO A 202 -22.07 3.91 2.53
N SER A 203 -22.87 3.02 3.14
CA SER A 203 -23.14 3.07 4.58
C SER A 203 -21.86 2.95 5.42
N TRP A 204 -20.80 2.30 4.94
CA TRP A 204 -19.53 2.21 5.66
C TRP A 204 -18.80 3.55 5.75
N LYS A 205 -19.03 4.45 4.79
CA LYS A 205 -18.48 5.81 4.78
C LYS A 205 -19.31 6.76 5.66
N VAL A 206 -20.64 6.63 5.59
CA VAL A 206 -21.57 7.49 6.34
C VAL A 206 -21.67 7.10 7.83
N ASP A 207 -21.70 5.79 8.11
CA ASP A 207 -21.70 5.22 9.46
C ASP A 207 -20.70 4.05 9.52
N PRO A 208 -19.43 4.32 9.85
CA PRO A 208 -18.40 3.29 9.95
C PRO A 208 -18.76 2.15 10.92
N LYS A 209 -19.62 2.39 11.94
CA LYS A 209 -20.07 1.34 12.87
C LYS A 209 -20.92 0.26 12.17
N SER A 210 -21.46 0.54 10.98
CA SER A 210 -22.16 -0.44 10.14
C SER A 210 -21.23 -1.53 9.56
N MET A 211 -19.91 -1.39 9.69
CA MET A 211 -18.94 -2.45 9.33
C MET A 211 -18.83 -3.58 10.36
N LYS A 212 -19.49 -3.49 11.52
CA LYS A 212 -19.46 -4.57 12.51
C LYS A 212 -20.02 -5.87 11.93
N GLY A 213 -19.24 -6.94 12.00
CA GLY A 213 -19.58 -8.22 11.42
C GLY A 213 -19.46 -8.26 9.89
N ALA A 214 -18.87 -7.25 9.26
CA ALA A 214 -18.53 -7.30 7.84
C ALA A 214 -17.42 -8.33 7.59
N LEU A 215 -17.47 -9.02 6.45
CA LEU A 215 -16.40 -9.87 5.95
C LEU A 215 -15.82 -9.27 4.66
N ILE A 216 -14.54 -8.88 4.71
CA ILE A 216 -13.85 -8.21 3.61
C ILE A 216 -12.84 -9.19 2.98
N SER A 217 -12.92 -9.41 1.67
CA SER A 217 -11.86 -10.15 0.97
C SER A 217 -10.65 -9.25 0.71
N THR A 218 -9.43 -9.78 0.89
CA THR A 218 -8.18 -9.06 0.64
C THR A 218 -6.97 -10.00 0.74
N VAL A 219 -5.84 -9.59 0.17
CA VAL A 219 -4.54 -10.21 0.44
C VAL A 219 -4.06 -9.74 1.80
N LEU A 220 -4.04 -10.60 2.82
CA LEU A 220 -3.58 -10.15 4.16
C LEU A 220 -2.08 -9.80 4.10
N GLY A 221 -1.65 -8.85 4.90
CA GLY A 221 -0.26 -8.36 4.89
C GLY A 221 0.10 -7.45 3.71
N ASP A 222 -0.80 -7.27 2.74
CA ASP A 222 -0.69 -6.29 1.65
C ASP A 222 -1.04 -4.87 2.13
N GLY A 223 -0.57 -3.85 1.41
CA GLY A 223 -0.97 -2.46 1.57
C GLY A 223 -2.47 -2.19 1.36
N ASP A 224 -3.16 -2.92 0.48
CA ASP A 224 -4.63 -2.85 0.36
C ASP A 224 -5.32 -3.23 1.68
N TRP A 225 -4.85 -4.30 2.32
CA TRP A 225 -5.32 -4.71 3.65
C TRP A 225 -4.98 -3.66 4.71
N VAL A 226 -3.78 -3.06 4.65
CA VAL A 226 -3.40 -1.96 5.54
C VAL A 226 -4.34 -0.76 5.39
N THR A 227 -4.80 -0.43 4.19
CA THR A 227 -5.80 0.64 3.96
C THR A 227 -7.11 0.33 4.71
N ALA A 228 -7.60 -0.90 4.62
CA ALA A 228 -8.80 -1.33 5.34
C ALA A 228 -8.60 -1.33 6.87
N LEU A 229 -7.43 -1.74 7.36
CA LEU A 229 -7.07 -1.67 8.79
C LEU A 229 -7.00 -0.22 9.28
N ASN A 230 -6.31 0.65 8.55
CA ASN A 230 -6.19 2.07 8.86
C ASN A 230 -7.58 2.71 8.98
N TYR A 231 -8.49 2.41 8.05
CA TYR A 231 -9.87 2.88 8.12
C TYR A 231 -10.63 2.34 9.34
N ALA A 232 -10.51 1.05 9.62
CA ALA A 232 -11.14 0.43 10.78
C ALA A 232 -10.65 1.06 12.10
N PHE A 233 -9.34 1.17 12.27
CA PHE A 233 -8.74 1.73 13.49
C PHE A 233 -8.99 3.23 13.62
N ALA A 234 -8.93 4.01 12.53
CA ALA A 234 -9.27 5.43 12.54
C ALA A 234 -10.71 5.69 13.00
N ASN A 235 -11.61 4.70 12.83
CA ASN A 235 -12.99 4.75 13.28
C ASN A 235 -13.27 3.96 14.58
N GLY A 236 -12.22 3.52 15.29
CA GLY A 236 -12.34 2.79 16.56
C GLY A 236 -13.02 1.42 16.44
N LEU A 237 -13.01 0.82 15.24
CA LEU A 237 -13.58 -0.49 15.00
C LEU A 237 -12.63 -1.60 15.49
N LYS A 238 -13.22 -2.67 16.03
CA LYS A 238 -12.46 -3.89 16.33
C LYS A 238 -12.13 -4.61 15.03
N VAL A 239 -10.97 -5.22 14.97
CA VAL A 239 -10.55 -6.11 13.88
C VAL A 239 -10.41 -7.52 14.44
N ASN A 240 -10.96 -8.50 13.73
CA ASN A 240 -10.72 -9.91 14.02
C ASN A 240 -9.37 -10.32 13.42
N PRO A 241 -8.38 -10.73 14.24
CA PRO A 241 -7.06 -11.13 13.74
C PRO A 241 -7.03 -12.52 13.09
N ASP A 242 -7.99 -13.39 13.40
CA ASP A 242 -8.01 -14.76 12.87
C ASP A 242 -8.99 -14.88 11.71
N SER A 243 -8.43 -14.96 10.50
CA SER A 243 -9.16 -15.07 9.24
C SER A 243 -9.95 -16.37 9.06
N ASN A 244 -9.76 -17.37 9.95
CA ASN A 244 -10.55 -18.61 9.96
C ASN A 244 -11.81 -18.52 10.82
N THR A 245 -12.02 -17.38 11.48
CA THR A 245 -13.13 -17.17 12.41
C THR A 245 -13.98 -15.97 12.01
N TYR A 246 -15.14 -15.87 12.65
CA TYR A 246 -16.06 -14.76 12.48
C TYR A 246 -16.42 -14.19 13.86
N ASP A 247 -16.12 -12.91 14.08
CA ASP A 247 -16.59 -12.15 15.24
C ASP A 247 -17.62 -11.11 14.77
N PRO A 248 -18.89 -11.20 15.22
CA PRO A 248 -19.94 -10.26 14.83
C PRO A 248 -19.72 -8.83 15.32
N GLU A 249 -18.84 -8.61 16.31
CA GLU A 249 -18.54 -7.30 16.87
C GLU A 249 -17.28 -6.67 16.27
N ALA A 250 -16.67 -7.30 15.26
CA ALA A 250 -15.45 -6.86 14.61
C ALA A 250 -15.59 -6.81 13.08
N VAL A 251 -14.67 -6.09 12.43
CA VAL A 251 -14.38 -6.22 11.01
C VAL A 251 -13.60 -7.52 10.81
N ASN A 252 -14.05 -8.37 9.89
CA ASN A 252 -13.44 -9.66 9.60
C ASN A 252 -12.80 -9.64 8.22
N PHE A 253 -11.72 -10.40 8.07
CA PHE A 253 -11.01 -10.51 6.80
C PHE A 253 -11.01 -11.95 6.29
N TYR A 254 -11.28 -12.11 4.99
CA TYR A 254 -11.15 -13.35 4.25
C TYR A 254 -9.87 -13.26 3.41
N PRO A 255 -8.93 -14.22 3.53
CA PRO A 255 -7.74 -14.22 2.70
C PRO A 255 -8.16 -14.56 1.28
N SER A 256 -7.90 -13.64 0.36
CA SER A 256 -8.23 -13.84 -1.06
C SER A 256 -7.53 -15.09 -1.59
N GLN A 257 -8.21 -15.81 -2.47
CA GLN A 257 -7.65 -17.00 -3.09
C GLN A 257 -6.28 -16.71 -3.74
N ASP A 258 -5.32 -17.62 -3.52
CA ASP A 258 -3.97 -17.59 -4.11
C ASP A 258 -3.16 -16.31 -3.82
N ASP A 259 -3.52 -15.57 -2.76
CA ASP A 259 -2.93 -14.27 -2.40
C ASP A 259 -2.99 -13.24 -3.56
N ASP A 260 -4.07 -13.29 -4.34
CA ASP A 260 -4.27 -12.46 -5.52
C ASP A 260 -5.35 -11.38 -5.30
N TYR A 261 -4.95 -10.11 -5.42
CA TYR A 261 -5.84 -8.95 -5.29
C TYR A 261 -6.98 -8.94 -6.32
N ILE A 262 -6.82 -9.58 -7.48
CA ILE A 262 -7.89 -9.75 -8.46
C ILE A 262 -8.95 -10.73 -7.94
N LYS A 263 -8.53 -11.79 -7.22
CA LYS A 263 -9.46 -12.73 -6.58
C LYS A 263 -10.30 -12.06 -5.52
N SER A 264 -9.74 -11.12 -4.78
CA SER A 264 -10.48 -10.28 -3.83
C SER A 264 -11.69 -9.60 -4.48
N ALA A 265 -11.52 -8.98 -5.65
CA ALA A 265 -12.60 -8.39 -6.43
C ALA A 265 -13.60 -9.44 -6.97
N GLU A 266 -13.11 -10.54 -7.55
CA GLU A 266 -13.95 -11.62 -8.08
C GLU A 266 -14.84 -12.25 -6.99
N GLU A 267 -14.30 -12.43 -5.79
CA GLU A 267 -14.99 -13.01 -4.64
C GLU A 267 -16.14 -12.13 -4.14
N LEU A 268 -15.91 -10.81 -4.05
CA LEU A 268 -16.98 -9.85 -3.76
C LEU A 268 -18.07 -9.94 -4.84
N ILE A 269 -17.70 -9.84 -6.12
CA ILE A 269 -18.65 -9.90 -7.24
C ILE A 269 -19.46 -11.20 -7.20
N LYS A 270 -18.78 -12.34 -6.99
CA LYS A 270 -19.39 -13.67 -6.89
C LYS A 270 -20.36 -13.74 -5.72
N SER A 271 -19.97 -13.25 -4.54
CA SER A 271 -20.81 -13.25 -3.34
C SER A 271 -22.08 -12.43 -3.55
N GLN A 272 -21.94 -11.24 -4.13
CA GLN A 272 -23.06 -10.32 -4.33
C GLN A 272 -24.01 -10.77 -5.45
N LYS A 273 -23.50 -11.35 -6.54
CA LYS A 273 -24.34 -11.80 -7.67
C LYS A 273 -24.99 -13.16 -7.47
N SER A 274 -24.29 -14.12 -6.85
CA SER A 274 -24.78 -15.50 -6.71
C SER A 274 -25.25 -15.84 -5.30
N GLY A 275 -25.00 -14.97 -4.31
CA GLY A 275 -25.25 -15.27 -2.91
C GLY A 275 -24.22 -16.20 -2.29
N TRP A 276 -23.05 -16.40 -2.93
CA TRP A 276 -21.97 -17.23 -2.40
C TRP A 276 -21.54 -16.78 -1.00
N THR A 277 -21.31 -17.75 -0.12
CA THR A 277 -20.91 -17.55 1.28
C THR A 277 -19.70 -18.39 1.64
N VAL A 278 -18.93 -17.93 2.61
CA VAL A 278 -17.81 -18.63 3.24
C VAL A 278 -18.24 -19.17 4.61
N PRO A 279 -17.99 -20.46 4.92
CA PRO A 279 -18.21 -21.01 6.26
C PRO A 279 -17.07 -20.58 7.20
N LEU A 280 -17.41 -19.92 8.32
CA LEU A 280 -16.46 -19.47 9.33
C LEU A 280 -16.90 -19.91 10.72
N LYS A 281 -15.93 -20.21 11.59
CA LYS A 281 -16.22 -20.57 12.99
C LYS A 281 -16.53 -19.30 13.78
N GLU A 282 -17.68 -19.25 14.43
CA GLU A 282 -18.06 -18.08 15.22
C GLU A 282 -17.24 -17.99 16.51
N VAL A 283 -16.76 -16.79 16.78
CA VAL A 283 -16.11 -16.37 18.00
C VAL A 283 -16.95 -15.29 18.68
N LYS A 284 -17.05 -15.36 20.00
CA LYS A 284 -17.65 -14.31 20.83
C LYS A 284 -16.77 -14.06 22.04
N ASN A 285 -16.37 -12.80 22.25
CA ASN A 285 -15.46 -12.40 23.33
C ASN A 285 -14.15 -13.23 23.33
N GLY A 286 -13.59 -13.47 22.14
CA GLY A 286 -12.33 -14.21 21.96
C GLY A 286 -12.44 -15.73 22.20
N LYS A 287 -13.65 -16.29 22.30
CA LYS A 287 -13.87 -17.74 22.46
C LYS A 287 -14.74 -18.30 21.35
N LEU A 288 -14.35 -19.46 20.82
CA LEU A 288 -15.17 -20.23 19.88
C LEU A 288 -16.53 -20.57 20.52
N THR A 289 -17.61 -20.35 19.76
CA THR A 289 -18.97 -20.70 20.21
C THR A 289 -19.36 -22.14 19.84
N GLY A 290 -18.56 -22.78 18.98
CA GLY A 290 -18.84 -24.09 18.38
C GLY A 290 -19.78 -24.04 17.18
N LYS A 291 -20.28 -22.85 16.80
CA LYS A 291 -21.12 -22.67 15.61
C LYS A 291 -20.27 -22.36 14.38
N THR A 292 -20.74 -22.81 13.22
CA THR A 292 -20.26 -22.36 11.91
C THR A 292 -21.32 -21.46 11.29
N ILE A 293 -20.90 -20.28 10.83
CA ILE A 293 -21.75 -19.29 10.19
C ILE A 293 -21.35 -19.20 8.71
N ASN A 294 -22.32 -19.17 7.81
CA ASN A 294 -22.08 -18.92 6.39
C ASN A 294 -22.23 -17.42 6.14
N LYS A 295 -21.12 -16.75 5.79
CA LYS A 295 -21.06 -15.30 5.65
C LYS A 295 -20.77 -14.89 4.20
N LYS A 296 -21.48 -13.90 3.70
CA LYS A 296 -21.19 -13.28 2.39
C LYS A 296 -19.94 -12.41 2.50
N ILE A 297 -19.27 -12.19 1.37
CA ILE A 297 -18.23 -11.15 1.27
C ILE A 297 -18.95 -9.82 1.09
N ASP A 298 -18.83 -8.93 2.08
CA ASP A 298 -19.54 -7.66 2.16
C ASP A 298 -18.76 -6.51 1.49
N GLY A 299 -17.44 -6.66 1.33
CA GLY A 299 -16.56 -5.71 0.66
C GLY A 299 -15.24 -6.37 0.25
N CYS A 300 -14.37 -5.62 -0.42
CA CYS A 300 -13.03 -6.09 -0.77
C CYS A 300 -12.02 -4.96 -0.65
N ALA A 301 -10.76 -5.29 -0.35
CA ALA A 301 -9.64 -4.38 -0.58
C ALA A 301 -8.81 -4.89 -1.77
N THR A 302 -8.54 -3.99 -2.70
CA THR A 302 -7.95 -4.29 -4.02
C THR A 302 -7.47 -2.99 -4.67
N TRP A 303 -6.59 -3.10 -5.65
CA TRP A 303 -6.17 -2.01 -6.51
C TRP A 303 -6.57 -2.26 -7.98
N THR A 304 -6.26 -1.31 -8.86
CA THR A 304 -6.61 -1.38 -10.28
C THR A 304 -5.91 -2.57 -10.99
N PRO A 305 -6.61 -3.38 -11.82
CA PRO A 305 -7.97 -3.21 -12.32
C PRO A 305 -9.08 -3.84 -11.48
N GLY A 306 -8.78 -4.41 -10.31
CA GLY A 306 -9.77 -5.03 -9.42
C GLY A 306 -10.89 -4.06 -9.01
N ASP A 307 -10.55 -2.80 -8.75
CA ASP A 307 -11.52 -1.74 -8.47
C ASP A 307 -12.49 -1.51 -9.63
N LYS A 308 -11.97 -1.38 -10.85
CA LYS A 308 -12.77 -1.26 -12.08
C LYS A 308 -13.67 -2.49 -12.27
N MET A 309 -13.16 -3.70 -12.04
CA MET A 309 -13.98 -4.92 -12.14
C MET A 309 -15.20 -4.86 -11.22
N VAL A 310 -15.02 -4.38 -9.99
CA VAL A 310 -16.12 -4.25 -9.02
C VAL A 310 -17.12 -3.18 -9.47
N PHE A 311 -16.67 -1.98 -9.81
CA PHE A 311 -17.56 -0.88 -10.21
C PHE A 311 -18.28 -1.15 -11.54
N ASP A 312 -17.66 -1.88 -12.47
CA ASP A 312 -18.32 -2.34 -13.69
C ASP A 312 -19.42 -3.37 -13.34
N ALA A 313 -19.12 -4.32 -12.46
CA ALA A 313 -19.97 -5.47 -12.19
C ALA A 313 -21.12 -5.22 -11.21
N LEU A 314 -20.94 -4.35 -10.22
CA LEU A 314 -21.86 -4.13 -9.11
C LEU A 314 -22.44 -2.72 -9.11
N SER A 315 -23.53 -2.52 -8.39
CA SER A 315 -24.11 -1.21 -8.05
C SER A 315 -24.30 -1.18 -6.54
N GLY A 316 -24.34 0.01 -5.92
CA GLY A 316 -24.45 0.10 -4.46
C GLY A 316 -23.11 0.02 -3.72
N PHE A 317 -21.99 0.19 -4.41
CA PHE A 317 -20.63 0.14 -3.87
C PHE A 317 -19.86 1.41 -4.25
N THR A 318 -18.92 1.82 -3.39
CA THR A 318 -18.05 3.00 -3.54
C THR A 318 -16.66 2.69 -2.97
N ASP A 319 -15.66 3.52 -3.26
CA ASP A 319 -14.41 3.57 -2.53
C ASP A 319 -14.65 4.17 -1.13
N VAL A 320 -14.68 3.31 -0.12
CA VAL A 320 -14.94 3.69 1.28
C VAL A 320 -13.75 4.47 1.84
N ALA A 321 -12.54 3.98 1.56
CA ALA A 321 -11.29 4.65 1.87
C ALA A 321 -10.21 4.19 0.89
N SER A 322 -9.25 5.06 0.60
CA SER A 322 -8.13 4.77 -0.29
C SER A 322 -6.84 5.37 0.24
N THR A 323 -5.74 5.11 -0.46
CA THR A 323 -4.48 5.83 -0.27
C THR A 323 -4.58 7.33 -0.59
N LYS A 324 -5.71 7.84 -1.08
CA LYS A 324 -5.96 9.29 -1.14
C LYS A 324 -6.29 9.88 0.24
N GLU A 325 -6.99 9.11 1.08
CA GLU A 325 -7.26 9.47 2.47
C GLU A 325 -6.05 9.17 3.36
N PHE A 326 -5.33 8.08 3.10
CA PHE A 326 -4.07 7.72 3.75
C PHE A 326 -2.87 8.04 2.85
N ASN A 327 -2.76 9.31 2.47
CA ASN A 327 -1.83 9.85 1.45
C ASN A 327 -0.34 9.63 1.66
N ASN A 328 0.09 9.19 2.85
CA ASN A 328 1.49 8.87 3.13
C ASN A 328 1.76 7.37 3.31
N GLN A 329 0.73 6.52 3.22
CA GLN A 329 0.83 5.08 3.52
C GLN A 329 1.79 4.34 2.58
N MET A 330 1.52 4.38 1.28
CA MET A 330 2.04 3.37 0.37
C MET A 330 3.07 3.96 -0.60
N ALA A 331 4.24 4.33 -0.09
CA ALA A 331 5.33 4.80 -0.95
C ALA A 331 5.90 3.69 -1.84
N THR A 332 6.34 4.03 -3.04
CA THR A 332 7.03 3.11 -3.95
C THR A 332 8.49 3.01 -3.57
N THR A 333 8.81 2.01 -2.75
CA THR A 333 10.15 1.88 -2.14
C THR A 333 11.06 0.98 -2.96
N VAL A 334 12.34 1.35 -3.01
CA VAL A 334 13.41 0.55 -3.60
C VAL A 334 14.12 -0.19 -2.48
N ILE A 335 14.04 -1.52 -2.46
CA ILE A 335 14.69 -2.37 -1.45
C ILE A 335 15.87 -3.09 -2.09
N ALA A 336 17.08 -2.80 -1.64
CA ALA A 336 18.31 -3.28 -2.25
C ALA A 336 19.14 -4.13 -1.29
N VAL A 337 19.96 -5.03 -1.85
CA VAL A 337 20.99 -5.77 -1.11
C VAL A 337 22.03 -4.78 -0.60
N LYS A 338 22.15 -4.65 0.72
CA LYS A 338 22.95 -3.64 1.41
C LYS A 338 24.43 -3.76 1.06
N GLU A 339 24.99 -4.95 1.19
CA GLU A 339 26.43 -5.19 1.07
C GLU A 339 26.94 -4.78 -0.31
N TRP A 340 26.23 -5.21 -1.37
CA TRP A 340 26.53 -4.80 -2.73
C TRP A 340 26.31 -3.30 -2.93
N SER A 341 25.17 -2.76 -2.49
CA SER A 341 24.84 -1.34 -2.66
C SER A 341 25.89 -0.43 -2.02
N THR A 342 26.44 -0.81 -0.86
CA THR A 342 27.51 -0.04 -0.20
C THR A 342 28.86 -0.08 -0.93
N GLN A 343 29.13 -1.12 -1.72
CA GLN A 343 30.31 -1.21 -2.57
C GLN A 343 30.14 -0.44 -3.89
N HIS A 344 28.90 -0.28 -4.35
CA HIS A 344 28.55 0.41 -5.60
C HIS A 344 27.64 1.63 -5.40
N PRO A 345 27.97 2.58 -4.50
CA PRO A 345 27.06 3.63 -4.08
C PRO A 345 26.69 4.60 -5.22
N GLN A 346 27.58 4.79 -6.19
CA GLN A 346 27.32 5.65 -7.34
C GLN A 346 26.23 5.08 -8.24
N ILE A 347 26.16 3.76 -8.42
CA ILE A 347 25.12 3.13 -9.26
C ILE A 347 23.75 3.35 -8.62
N VAL A 348 23.63 3.05 -7.33
CA VAL A 348 22.37 3.23 -6.58
C VAL A 348 21.94 4.70 -6.55
N SER A 349 22.87 5.61 -6.28
CA SER A 349 22.59 7.05 -6.25
C SER A 349 22.20 7.57 -7.63
N ASN A 350 22.84 7.10 -8.71
CA ASN A 350 22.49 7.49 -10.09
C ASN A 350 21.13 6.95 -10.53
N ILE A 351 20.73 5.75 -10.08
CA ILE A 351 19.39 5.22 -10.31
C ILE A 351 18.35 6.11 -9.64
N LEU A 352 18.51 6.39 -8.34
CA LEU A 352 17.59 7.25 -7.59
C LEU A 352 17.56 8.68 -8.16
N LYS A 353 18.71 9.27 -8.43
CA LYS A 353 18.85 10.60 -9.05
C LYS A 353 18.09 10.67 -10.37
N SER A 354 18.26 9.67 -11.24
CA SER A 354 17.59 9.61 -12.54
C SER A 354 16.07 9.51 -12.38
N ALA A 355 15.60 8.63 -11.49
CA ALA A 355 14.18 8.48 -11.19
C ALA A 355 13.54 9.77 -10.66
N LEU A 356 14.17 10.42 -9.68
CA LEU A 356 13.66 11.65 -9.07
C LEU A 356 13.72 12.85 -10.03
N THR A 357 14.71 12.87 -10.93
CA THR A 357 14.80 13.89 -12.00
C THR A 357 13.68 13.72 -13.02
N ALA A 358 13.45 12.49 -13.51
CA ALA A 358 12.33 12.19 -14.40
C ALA A 358 10.99 12.53 -13.75
N SER A 359 10.81 12.16 -12.48
CA SER A 359 9.61 12.47 -11.72
C SER A 359 9.38 13.97 -11.61
N ASN A 360 10.43 14.76 -11.38
CA ASN A 360 10.32 16.22 -11.40
C ASN A 360 9.86 16.76 -12.76
N GLN A 361 10.31 16.16 -13.88
CA GLN A 361 9.83 16.51 -15.22
C GLN A 361 8.38 16.10 -15.44
N MET A 362 7.98 14.89 -15.01
CA MET A 362 6.59 14.44 -15.05
C MET A 362 5.67 15.39 -14.27
N LYS A 363 6.11 15.92 -13.12
CA LYS A 363 5.32 16.89 -12.35
C LYS A 363 5.09 18.23 -13.06
N GLN A 364 5.89 18.55 -14.07
CA GLN A 364 5.88 19.87 -14.72
C GLN A 364 5.40 19.83 -16.17
N TYR A 365 5.53 18.68 -16.85
CA TYR A 365 5.32 18.57 -18.29
C TYR A 365 4.46 17.35 -18.62
N ASP A 366 3.30 17.58 -19.22
CA ASP A 366 2.36 16.53 -19.62
C ASP A 366 2.98 15.52 -20.61
N GLU A 367 3.80 15.99 -21.55
CA GLU A 367 4.54 15.13 -22.49
C GLU A 367 5.44 14.11 -21.78
N TRP A 368 6.00 14.46 -20.60
CA TRP A 368 6.78 13.51 -19.81
C TRP A 368 5.89 12.45 -19.16
N GLN A 369 4.65 12.77 -18.82
CA GLN A 369 3.68 11.79 -18.32
C GLN A 369 3.24 10.85 -19.44
N VAL A 370 2.92 11.39 -20.63
CA VAL A 370 2.61 10.56 -21.81
C VAL A 370 3.76 9.60 -22.13
N ARG A 371 5.00 10.12 -22.22
CA ARG A 371 6.18 9.28 -22.49
C ARG A 371 6.41 8.25 -21.39
N ALA A 372 6.12 8.59 -20.13
CA ALA A 372 6.23 7.65 -19.03
C ALA A 372 5.19 6.52 -19.16
N SER A 373 3.95 6.83 -19.51
CA SER A 373 2.91 5.83 -19.73
C SER A 373 3.20 4.92 -20.92
N GLU A 374 3.85 5.41 -21.98
CA GLU A 374 4.39 4.58 -23.07
C GLU A 374 5.48 3.63 -22.55
N ALA A 375 6.45 4.15 -21.79
CA ALA A 375 7.54 3.35 -21.22
C ALA A 375 7.01 2.27 -20.26
N VAL A 376 5.97 2.60 -19.50
CA VAL A 376 5.28 1.69 -18.57
C VAL A 376 4.58 0.56 -19.33
N ALA A 377 3.81 0.89 -20.37
CA ALA A 377 3.15 -0.11 -21.21
C ALA A 377 4.17 -1.09 -21.82
N ASP A 378 5.29 -0.57 -22.34
CA ASP A 378 6.38 -1.39 -22.88
C ASP A 378 7.08 -2.25 -21.82
N THR A 379 7.26 -1.71 -20.60
CA THR A 379 7.96 -2.41 -19.51
C THR A 379 7.12 -3.54 -18.93
N TYR A 380 5.82 -3.34 -18.82
CA TYR A 380 4.92 -4.30 -18.23
C TYR A 380 4.32 -5.27 -19.23
N ASP A 381 4.37 -4.96 -20.53
CA ASP A 381 3.68 -5.71 -21.58
C ASP A 381 2.20 -5.92 -21.21
N LEU A 382 1.57 -4.85 -20.73
CA LEU A 382 0.21 -4.85 -20.18
C LEU A 382 -0.46 -3.53 -20.50
N GLU A 383 -1.69 -3.61 -21.01
CA GLU A 383 -2.50 -2.45 -21.36
C GLU A 383 -1.78 -1.48 -22.33
N ASN A 384 -2.45 -0.39 -22.71
CA ASN A 384 -1.85 0.61 -23.61
C ASN A 384 -1.40 1.86 -22.85
N ALA A 385 -0.60 2.71 -23.50
CA ALA A 385 -0.09 3.94 -22.90
C ALA A 385 -1.22 4.87 -22.40
N LYS A 386 -2.36 4.93 -23.11
CA LYS A 386 -3.49 5.77 -22.68
C LYS A 386 -4.09 5.27 -21.37
N TYR A 387 -4.26 3.96 -21.23
CA TYR A 387 -4.74 3.35 -19.99
C TYR A 387 -3.86 3.75 -18.80
N TRP A 388 -2.54 3.57 -18.92
CA TRP A 388 -1.61 3.91 -17.85
C TRP A 388 -1.61 5.42 -17.55
N TYR A 389 -1.72 6.26 -18.57
CA TYR A 389 -1.85 7.71 -18.39
C TYR A 389 -3.10 8.09 -17.61
N ASP A 390 -4.26 7.55 -17.99
CA ASP A 390 -5.53 7.84 -17.32
C ASP A 390 -5.52 7.31 -15.87
N MET A 391 -4.97 6.12 -15.64
CA MET A 391 -4.85 5.55 -14.29
C MET A 391 -3.84 6.29 -13.42
N PHE A 392 -2.74 6.80 -13.99
CA PHE A 392 -1.79 7.64 -13.26
C PHE A 392 -2.45 8.93 -12.76
N LYS A 393 -3.27 9.56 -13.60
CA LYS A 393 -4.03 10.78 -13.27
C LYS A 393 -5.16 10.55 -12.26
N GLY A 394 -5.69 9.32 -12.23
CA GLY A 394 -6.92 9.02 -11.52
C GLY A 394 -8.15 9.46 -12.31
N GLN A 395 -9.25 8.77 -12.05
CA GLN A 395 -10.52 8.90 -12.76
C GLN A 395 -11.66 8.93 -11.76
N LYS A 396 -12.71 9.69 -12.09
CA LYS A 396 -13.95 9.76 -11.32
C LYS A 396 -15.08 9.19 -12.14
N GLY A 397 -15.91 8.37 -11.51
CA GLY A 397 -17.12 7.80 -12.10
C GLY A 397 -18.31 7.91 -11.15
N SER A 398 -19.50 7.66 -11.69
CA SER A 398 -20.72 7.58 -10.89
C SER A 398 -21.60 6.46 -11.44
N LYS A 399 -22.28 5.73 -10.57
CA LYS A 399 -23.22 4.67 -10.96
C LYS A 399 -24.41 4.67 -10.03
N ASN A 400 -25.60 4.89 -10.59
CA ASN A 400 -26.86 5.02 -9.86
C ASN A 400 -26.80 6.06 -8.72
N GLY A 401 -26.12 7.19 -8.97
CA GLY A 401 -25.98 8.29 -8.00
C GLY A 401 -24.98 8.01 -6.87
N ILE A 402 -24.15 6.96 -6.99
CA ILE A 402 -23.04 6.68 -6.09
C ILE A 402 -21.74 6.97 -6.85
N ASP A 403 -20.99 7.93 -6.33
CA ASP A 403 -19.71 8.32 -6.90
C ASP A 403 -18.60 7.36 -6.45
N TYR A 404 -17.63 7.17 -7.33
CA TYR A 404 -16.43 6.40 -7.03
C TYR A 404 -15.19 6.96 -7.75
N ASN A 405 -14.03 6.72 -7.17
CA ASN A 405 -12.73 7.05 -7.74
C ASN A 405 -11.97 5.79 -8.16
N MET A 406 -11.15 5.89 -9.22
CA MET A 406 -10.26 4.81 -9.69
C MET A 406 -8.89 5.36 -10.06
N GLY A 407 -7.85 4.55 -9.88
CA GLY A 407 -6.48 4.98 -10.12
C GLY A 407 -6.06 6.16 -9.21
N GLY A 408 -4.98 6.82 -9.62
CA GLY A 408 -4.36 7.95 -8.92
C GLY A 408 -3.04 7.54 -8.29
N SER A 409 -1.95 8.12 -8.80
CA SER A 409 -0.60 7.93 -8.27
C SER A 409 0.15 9.25 -8.26
N ARG A 410 1.18 9.33 -7.43
CA ARG A 410 2.13 10.45 -7.42
C ARG A 410 3.55 9.93 -7.58
N VAL A 411 4.40 10.72 -8.22
CA VAL A 411 5.84 10.49 -8.30
C VAL A 411 6.59 11.47 -7.40
N PHE A 412 7.70 11.04 -6.84
CA PHE A 412 8.53 11.87 -5.97
C PHE A 412 9.61 12.58 -6.77
N ASN A 413 9.66 13.92 -6.67
CA ASN A 413 10.91 14.64 -6.91
C ASN A 413 11.82 14.55 -5.68
N TYR A 414 13.03 15.11 -5.77
CA TYR A 414 13.99 15.03 -4.69
C TYR A 414 13.50 15.73 -3.40
N SER A 415 12.80 16.85 -3.52
CA SER A 415 12.23 17.55 -2.36
C SER A 415 11.14 16.72 -1.66
N ASP A 416 10.26 16.06 -2.42
CA ASP A 416 9.23 15.16 -1.88
C ASP A 416 9.86 14.03 -1.06
N VAL A 417 10.85 13.31 -1.62
CA VAL A 417 11.43 12.15 -0.94
C VAL A 417 12.22 12.56 0.30
N MET A 418 12.90 13.71 0.26
CA MET A 418 13.62 14.23 1.44
C MET A 418 12.65 14.62 2.55
N GLN A 419 11.50 15.19 2.21
CA GLN A 419 10.42 15.46 3.15
C GLN A 419 9.76 14.17 3.67
N TYR A 420 9.52 13.18 2.80
CA TYR A 420 8.88 11.92 3.16
C TYR A 420 9.65 11.16 4.25
N TYR A 421 10.99 11.20 4.19
CA TYR A 421 11.86 10.64 5.23
C TYR A 421 12.14 11.59 6.40
N GLY A 422 11.47 12.75 6.46
CA GLY A 422 11.61 13.73 7.54
C GLY A 422 12.95 14.47 7.57
N ILE A 423 13.70 14.47 6.47
CA ILE A 423 15.03 15.11 6.42
C ILE A 423 14.91 16.64 6.41
N THR A 424 13.88 17.18 5.77
CA THR A 424 13.71 18.63 5.58
C THR A 424 12.78 19.29 6.60
N ASP A 425 11.85 18.54 7.20
CA ASP A 425 10.85 19.07 8.15
C ASP A 425 10.83 18.37 9.51
N GLY A 426 11.65 17.32 9.71
CA GLY A 426 11.71 16.54 10.95
C GLY A 426 10.61 15.50 11.12
N THR A 427 9.59 15.49 10.26
CA THR A 427 8.45 14.56 10.35
C THR A 427 8.70 13.36 9.43
N ASN A 428 9.16 12.25 10.00
CA ASN A 428 9.45 11.04 9.23
C ASN A 428 8.17 10.24 8.94
N ARG A 429 7.57 10.49 7.77
CA ARG A 429 6.32 9.87 7.31
C ARG A 429 6.49 8.37 7.09
N TYR A 430 7.59 7.97 6.46
CA TYR A 430 7.84 6.55 6.23
C TYR A 430 8.04 5.75 7.52
N LYS A 431 8.71 6.33 8.53
CA LYS A 431 8.87 5.68 9.84
C LYS A 431 7.53 5.47 10.53
N ALA A 432 6.62 6.43 10.43
CA ALA A 432 5.27 6.29 10.98
C ALA A 432 4.51 5.12 10.34
N VAL A 433 4.55 5.01 9.00
CA VAL A 433 4.00 3.86 8.26
C VAL A 433 4.64 2.55 8.70
N TYR A 434 5.98 2.48 8.64
CA TYR A 434 6.74 1.28 8.92
C TYR A 434 6.46 0.75 10.34
N ASN A 435 6.41 1.65 11.33
CA ASN A 435 6.10 1.30 12.72
C ASN A 435 4.65 0.85 12.90
N GLN A 436 3.71 1.50 12.20
CA GLN A 436 2.30 1.13 12.26
C GLN A 436 2.08 -0.27 11.71
N VAL A 437 2.61 -0.57 10.54
CA VAL A 437 2.48 -1.91 9.93
C VAL A 437 3.25 -2.96 10.71
N SER A 438 4.43 -2.63 11.26
CA SER A 438 5.13 -3.52 12.20
C SER A 438 4.29 -3.88 13.42
N THR A 439 3.49 -2.93 13.91
CA THR A 439 2.53 -3.17 15.00
C THR A 439 1.41 -4.10 14.54
N TYR A 440 0.86 -3.91 13.35
CA TYR A 440 -0.16 -4.82 12.79
C TYR A 440 0.37 -6.25 12.62
N LEU A 441 1.57 -6.43 12.09
CA LEU A 441 2.19 -7.76 11.96
C LEU A 441 2.35 -8.42 13.35
N LYS A 442 2.80 -7.66 14.34
CA LYS A 442 3.01 -8.15 15.70
C LYS A 442 1.70 -8.53 16.39
N GLU A 443 0.70 -7.64 16.35
CA GLU A 443 -0.53 -7.76 17.13
C GLU A 443 -1.60 -8.62 16.45
N LEU A 444 -1.73 -8.52 15.13
CA LEU A 444 -2.72 -9.28 14.36
C LEU A 444 -2.18 -10.63 13.87
N ASN A 445 -0.84 -10.79 13.81
CA ASN A 445 -0.18 -12.04 13.41
C ASN A 445 -0.78 -12.67 12.13
N PRO A 446 -0.90 -11.92 11.02
CA PRO A 446 -1.52 -12.43 9.81
C PRO A 446 -0.80 -13.69 9.33
N PHE A 447 -1.56 -14.73 8.98
CA PHE A 447 -1.06 -16.04 8.54
C PHE A 447 -0.07 -16.74 9.48
N GLY A 448 -0.03 -16.37 10.76
CA GLY A 448 0.97 -16.92 11.65
C GLY A 448 2.39 -16.39 11.41
N PHE A 449 2.51 -15.17 10.88
CA PHE A 449 3.78 -14.49 10.61
C PHE A 449 4.81 -14.64 11.74
N ASN A 450 4.39 -14.46 12.99
CA ASN A 450 5.23 -14.55 14.19
C ASN A 450 5.74 -15.97 14.48
N GLU A 451 5.17 -17.01 13.86
CA GLU A 451 5.69 -18.38 13.96
C GLU A 451 6.86 -18.63 13.01
N SER A 452 6.90 -17.91 11.88
CA SER A 452 7.92 -18.09 10.84
C SER A 452 9.03 -17.05 10.91
N VAL A 453 8.76 -15.87 11.50
CA VAL A 453 9.70 -14.75 11.57
C VAL A 453 10.04 -14.45 13.03
N LYS A 454 11.31 -14.67 13.40
CA LYS A 454 11.77 -14.53 14.80
C LYS A 454 11.83 -13.07 15.28
N ARG A 455 11.97 -12.12 14.35
CA ARG A 455 12.13 -10.70 14.65
C ARG A 455 11.61 -9.85 13.49
N ILE A 456 10.74 -8.89 13.80
CA ILE A 456 10.45 -7.79 12.88
C ILE A 456 11.65 -6.85 12.87
N VAL A 457 12.24 -6.64 11.69
CA VAL A 457 13.42 -5.78 11.53
C VAL A 457 13.00 -4.33 11.83
N PRO A 458 13.64 -3.64 12.79
CA PRO A 458 13.28 -2.28 13.13
C PRO A 458 13.64 -1.30 12.01
N TYR A 459 12.93 -0.16 11.96
CA TYR A 459 13.11 0.87 10.94
C TYR A 459 14.57 1.28 10.72
N GLU A 460 15.32 1.46 11.81
CA GLU A 460 16.71 1.91 11.81
C GLU A 460 17.65 0.91 11.12
N GLU A 461 17.28 -0.37 11.10
CA GLU A 461 18.01 -1.42 10.39
C GLU A 461 17.49 -1.61 8.97
N ALA A 462 16.18 -1.39 8.75
CA ALA A 462 15.51 -1.59 7.48
C ALA A 462 15.73 -0.47 6.46
N VAL A 463 16.10 0.74 6.89
CA VAL A 463 16.18 1.92 6.01
C VAL A 463 17.58 2.51 5.99
N ASN A 464 18.11 2.69 4.79
CA ASN A 464 19.43 3.27 4.55
C ASN A 464 19.34 4.49 3.62
N LEU A 465 19.25 5.67 4.24
CA LEU A 465 19.14 6.95 3.53
C LEU A 465 20.48 7.49 3.02
N TYR A 466 21.58 6.74 3.14
CA TYR A 466 22.90 7.16 2.67
C TYR A 466 22.86 7.59 1.20
N PHE A 467 22.28 6.75 0.32
CA PHE A 467 22.30 6.99 -1.12
C PHE A 467 21.57 8.28 -1.49
N ILE A 468 20.36 8.48 -0.96
CA ILE A 468 19.55 9.66 -1.28
C ILE A 468 20.16 10.97 -0.72
N LYS A 469 20.77 10.91 0.48
CA LYS A 469 21.41 12.06 1.12
C LYS A 469 22.70 12.50 0.42
N ASN A 470 23.33 11.63 -0.36
CA ASN A 470 24.57 11.92 -1.08
C ASN A 470 24.35 12.38 -2.54
N ILE A 471 23.08 12.51 -2.98
CA ILE A 471 22.77 13.12 -4.28
C ILE A 471 22.84 14.65 -4.11
N ASN A 472 23.94 15.24 -4.57
CA ASN A 472 24.19 16.69 -4.43
C ASN A 472 23.98 17.48 -5.73
N ASP A 473 23.82 16.79 -6.86
CA ASP A 473 23.78 17.35 -8.20
C ASP A 473 22.43 17.11 -8.91
N ILE A 474 21.35 17.42 -8.20
CA ILE A 474 19.97 17.26 -8.66
C ILE A 474 19.17 18.55 -8.40
N GLU A 475 18.27 18.89 -9.33
CA GLU A 475 17.27 19.93 -9.04
C GLU A 475 16.24 19.37 -8.06
N SER A 476 16.05 20.05 -6.93
CA SER A 476 15.21 19.53 -5.86
C SER A 476 13.73 19.39 -6.26
N GLY A 477 13.24 20.34 -7.08
CA GLY A 477 11.80 20.57 -7.25
C GLY A 477 11.15 21.08 -5.95
N THR A 478 9.81 21.08 -5.96
CA THR A 478 8.98 21.49 -4.80
C THR A 478 8.31 20.28 -4.17
N ALA A 479 8.46 20.15 -2.85
CA ALA A 479 7.79 19.11 -2.07
C ALA A 479 6.29 19.37 -1.97
N TYR A 480 5.50 18.30 -1.95
CA TYR A 480 4.08 18.36 -1.57
C TYR A 480 3.91 18.99 -0.17
N LYS A 481 2.84 19.76 0.01
CA LYS A 481 2.48 20.32 1.31
C LYS A 481 0.97 20.22 1.46
N ALA A 482 0.53 19.61 2.56
CA ALA A 482 -0.87 19.62 2.94
C ALA A 482 -1.34 21.07 3.18
N ASP A 483 -2.51 21.40 2.64
CA ASP A 483 -3.12 22.72 2.79
C ASP A 483 -4.12 22.70 3.97
N TYR A 484 -3.71 23.31 5.07
CA TYR A 484 -4.56 23.49 6.25
C TYR A 484 -5.15 24.90 6.35
N THR A 485 -5.21 25.67 5.26
CA THR A 485 -5.76 27.03 5.31
C THR A 485 -7.29 27.05 5.26
N LYS A 486 -7.89 26.00 4.69
CA LYS A 486 -9.35 25.88 4.53
C LYS A 486 -9.96 25.10 5.69
N GLU A 487 -11.19 25.46 6.05
CA GLU A 487 -12.00 24.60 6.92
C GLU A 487 -12.47 23.36 6.17
N ALA A 488 -12.52 22.25 6.88
CA ALA A 488 -13.01 20.97 6.43
C ALA A 488 -14.28 20.60 7.18
N SER A 489 -15.22 19.94 6.49
CA SER A 489 -16.55 19.63 7.03
C SER A 489 -16.98 18.18 6.82
N GLU A 490 -16.39 17.47 5.86
CA GLU A 490 -16.69 16.05 5.66
C GLU A 490 -15.95 15.25 6.72
N VAL A 491 -16.65 14.36 7.43
CA VAL A 491 -16.01 13.43 8.37
C VAL A 491 -15.46 12.26 7.58
N MET A 492 -14.13 12.15 7.50
CA MET A 492 -13.44 10.99 6.93
C MET A 492 -13.36 9.84 7.93
N ALA A 493 -13.05 10.14 9.18
CA ALA A 493 -13.04 9.16 10.27
C ALA A 493 -13.34 9.85 11.60
N SER A 494 -13.99 9.12 12.51
CA SER A 494 -14.28 9.61 13.87
C SER A 494 -13.93 8.53 14.88
N GLY A 495 -12.67 8.51 15.32
CA GLY A 495 -12.15 7.53 16.24
C GLY A 495 -12.41 7.91 17.70
N GLU A 496 -13.10 7.04 18.43
CA GLU A 496 -13.21 7.12 19.89
C GLU A 496 -11.97 6.46 20.52
N TRP A 497 -10.99 7.27 20.90
CA TRP A 497 -9.74 6.76 21.48
C TRP A 497 -9.79 6.82 23.00
N ASN A 498 -9.58 5.66 23.64
CA ASN A 498 -9.48 5.56 25.10
C ASN A 498 -8.11 6.03 25.57
N ILE A 499 -7.93 7.36 25.63
CA ILE A 499 -6.77 8.00 26.24
C ILE A 499 -7.06 8.15 27.72
N SER A 500 -6.31 7.42 28.54
CA SER A 500 -6.44 7.43 29.99
C SER A 500 -5.68 8.61 30.59
N PHE A 501 -6.29 9.22 31.61
CA PHE A 501 -5.72 10.32 32.38
C PHE A 501 -5.69 9.97 33.86
N ASP A 502 -4.77 10.58 34.60
CA ASP A 502 -4.79 10.50 36.07
C ASP A 502 -6.13 11.05 36.61
N THR A 503 -6.60 10.51 37.74
CA THR A 503 -7.90 10.89 38.32
C THR A 503 -7.96 12.39 38.60
N GLY A 504 -9.02 13.06 38.14
CA GLY A 504 -9.20 14.52 38.28
C GLY A 504 -8.20 15.38 37.49
N SER A 505 -7.37 14.77 36.64
CA SER A 505 -6.28 15.44 35.93
C SER A 505 -6.43 15.36 34.41
N ALA A 506 -5.66 16.22 33.74
CA ALA A 506 -5.40 16.20 32.30
C ALA A 506 -4.01 15.61 31.96
N ASN A 507 -3.31 15.07 32.97
CA ASN A 507 -2.07 14.31 32.76
C ASN A 507 -2.39 12.98 32.07
N ILE A 508 -1.84 12.78 30.89
CA ILE A 508 -1.99 11.54 30.13
C ILE A 508 -1.20 10.44 30.85
N SER A 509 -1.86 9.33 31.15
CA SER A 509 -1.24 8.15 31.76
C SER A 509 -0.13 7.57 30.87
N ALA A 510 0.92 7.03 31.49
CA ALA A 510 1.96 6.27 30.80
C ALA A 510 1.38 5.08 29.99
N SER A 511 0.28 4.48 30.44
CA SER A 511 -0.40 3.38 29.75
C SER A 511 -1.01 3.78 28.39
N SER A 512 -1.21 5.07 28.13
CA SER A 512 -1.79 5.57 26.89
C SER A 512 -0.75 6.05 25.87
N GLN A 513 0.54 5.93 26.18
CA GLN A 513 1.62 6.34 25.27
C GLN A 513 1.63 5.52 23.97
N SER A 514 1.39 4.21 24.04
CA SER A 514 1.28 3.37 22.84
C SER A 514 0.08 3.74 21.98
N THR A 515 -1.08 3.98 22.59
CA THR A 515 -2.28 4.45 21.88
C THR A 515 -2.05 5.80 21.21
N LEU A 516 -1.39 6.73 21.89
CA LEU A 516 -1.02 8.02 21.32
C LEU A 516 -0.03 7.91 20.16
N GLU A 517 0.90 6.96 20.22
CA GLU A 517 1.83 6.70 19.12
C GLU A 517 1.09 6.10 17.91
N THR A 518 0.14 5.18 18.12
CA THR A 518 -0.74 4.66 17.06
C THR A 518 -1.56 5.78 16.41
N ILE A 519 -2.15 6.66 17.24
CA ILE A 519 -2.88 7.84 16.75
C ILE A 519 -1.95 8.73 15.93
N TYR A 520 -0.77 9.06 16.44
CA TYR A 520 0.21 9.86 15.72
C TYR A 520 0.54 9.23 14.36
N ASN A 521 0.84 7.93 14.30
CA ASN A 521 1.19 7.25 13.05
C ASN A 521 0.03 7.25 12.03
N LEU A 522 -1.22 7.07 12.49
CA LEU A 522 -2.41 7.18 11.64
C LEU A 522 -2.59 8.61 11.13
N LEU A 523 -2.39 9.62 11.98
CA LEU A 523 -2.48 11.03 11.58
C LEU A 523 -1.41 11.42 10.58
N ILE A 524 -0.19 10.87 10.71
CA ILE A 524 0.87 11.07 9.72
C ILE A 524 0.52 10.42 8.38
N GLN A 525 -0.13 9.25 8.41
CA GLN A 525 -0.62 8.58 7.20
C GLN A 525 -1.74 9.35 6.50
N ALA A 526 -2.64 9.98 7.27
CA ALA A 526 -3.76 10.78 6.75
C ALA A 526 -3.48 12.28 6.76
N GLU A 527 -2.33 12.73 6.25
CA GLU A 527 -1.81 14.09 6.44
C GLU A 527 -2.71 15.19 5.86
N ASP A 528 -3.49 14.89 4.82
CA ASP A 528 -4.36 15.88 4.16
C ASP A 528 -5.64 16.23 4.96
N THR A 529 -5.82 15.62 6.13
CA THR A 529 -7.01 15.84 6.98
C THR A 529 -6.79 16.96 8.00
N LYS A 530 -7.84 17.76 8.24
CA LYS A 530 -7.98 18.59 9.43
C LYS A 530 -8.43 17.75 10.61
N LEU A 531 -8.25 18.27 11.82
CA LEU A 531 -8.58 17.56 13.06
C LEU A 531 -9.57 18.34 13.91
N SER A 532 -10.61 17.65 14.39
CA SER A 532 -11.44 18.09 15.52
C SER A 532 -11.20 17.15 16.69
N LEU A 533 -10.98 17.70 17.88
CA LEU A 533 -10.79 16.92 19.10
C LEU A 533 -11.89 17.25 20.10
N GLU A 534 -12.47 16.21 20.67
CA GLU A 534 -13.53 16.31 21.66
C GLU A 534 -13.14 15.55 22.92
N GLY A 535 -13.07 16.25 24.04
CA GLY A 535 -12.82 15.64 25.34
C GLY A 535 -14.13 15.29 26.03
N HIS A 536 -14.19 14.14 26.70
CA HIS A 536 -15.35 13.73 27.50
C HIS A 536 -14.94 13.29 28.91
N THR A 537 -15.85 13.44 29.86
CA THR A 537 -15.71 12.97 31.25
C THR A 537 -16.76 11.91 31.58
N ASP A 538 -16.64 11.32 32.77
CA ASP A 538 -17.78 10.66 33.41
C ASP A 538 -18.63 11.70 34.16
N ASP A 539 -19.69 11.24 34.84
CA ASP A 539 -20.62 12.08 35.59
C ASP A 539 -20.14 12.44 37.01
N THR A 540 -18.88 12.17 37.35
CA THR A 540 -18.38 12.43 38.71
C THR A 540 -17.87 13.86 38.83
N GLY A 541 -18.63 14.72 39.51
CA GLY A 541 -18.25 16.11 39.78
C GLY A 541 -19.40 17.08 39.47
N SER A 542 -19.10 18.37 39.39
CA SER A 542 -20.03 19.34 38.82
C SER A 542 -19.86 19.41 37.30
N SER A 543 -20.96 19.67 36.58
CA SER A 543 -20.95 19.83 35.13
C SER A 543 -19.91 20.84 34.65
N GLU A 544 -19.81 22.00 35.31
CA GLU A 544 -18.82 23.02 34.95
C GLU A 544 -17.36 22.56 35.14
N ALA A 545 -17.09 21.76 36.18
CA ALA A 545 -15.76 21.18 36.37
C ALA A 545 -15.43 20.13 35.31
N ASN A 546 -16.44 19.38 34.85
CA ASN A 546 -16.30 18.38 33.79
C ASN A 546 -16.08 19.01 32.42
N TYR A 547 -16.76 20.12 32.12
CA TYR A 547 -16.52 20.90 30.91
C TYR A 547 -15.08 21.46 30.87
N ASP A 548 -14.59 22.05 31.95
CA ASP A 548 -13.20 22.49 32.05
C ASP A 548 -12.20 21.32 31.93
N LEU A 549 -12.46 20.22 32.65
CA LEU A 549 -11.58 19.05 32.66
C LEU A 549 -11.50 18.39 31.28
N SER A 550 -12.63 18.22 30.59
CA SER A 550 -12.67 17.67 29.24
C SER A 550 -11.93 18.56 28.23
N GLN A 551 -12.10 19.88 28.31
CA GLN A 551 -11.34 20.83 27.47
C GLN A 551 -9.83 20.69 27.71
N ARG A 552 -9.40 20.64 28.97
CA ARG A 552 -7.99 20.45 29.33
C ARG A 552 -7.42 19.12 28.84
N ARG A 553 -8.22 18.04 28.86
CA ARG A 553 -7.83 16.72 28.32
C ARG A 553 -7.65 16.74 26.80
N ALA A 554 -8.60 17.32 26.08
CA ALA A 554 -8.46 17.51 24.63
C ALA A 554 -7.20 18.32 24.30
N GLN A 555 -6.96 19.42 25.03
CA GLN A 555 -5.76 20.24 24.87
C GLN A 555 -4.46 19.49 25.20
N ALA A 556 -4.46 18.60 26.19
CA ALA A 556 -3.30 17.77 26.53
C ALA A 556 -2.91 16.85 25.37
N VAL A 557 -3.90 16.25 24.69
CA VAL A 557 -3.68 15.43 23.48
C VAL A 557 -3.13 16.28 22.34
N VAL A 558 -3.68 17.47 22.10
CA VAL A 558 -3.14 18.43 21.12
C VAL A 558 -1.68 18.75 21.43
N ASN A 559 -1.36 19.06 22.69
CA ASN A 559 0.00 19.40 23.09
C ASN A 559 0.98 18.23 22.86
N PHE A 560 0.56 17.00 23.16
CA PHE A 560 1.33 15.81 22.85
C PHE A 560 1.59 15.67 21.34
N LEU A 561 0.54 15.71 20.51
CA LEU A 561 0.65 15.55 19.06
C LEU A 561 1.51 16.66 18.43
N ARG A 562 1.39 17.90 18.93
CA ARG A 562 2.25 19.01 18.52
C ARG A 562 3.70 18.81 18.91
N SER A 563 3.98 18.25 20.09
CA SER A 563 5.35 17.92 20.50
C SER A 563 5.99 16.86 19.59
N LYS A 564 5.18 16.07 18.90
CA LYS A 564 5.60 15.08 17.89
C LYS A 564 5.71 15.65 16.47
N GLY A 565 5.40 16.94 16.26
CA GLY A 565 5.55 17.60 14.97
C GLY A 565 4.24 17.87 14.19
N ILE A 566 3.06 17.51 14.72
CA ILE A 566 1.79 17.86 14.08
C ILE A 566 1.56 19.38 14.15
N PRO A 567 1.38 20.08 13.02
CA PRO A 567 1.28 21.53 13.01
C PRO A 567 -0.03 22.03 13.64
N GLN A 568 0.02 23.17 14.33
CA GLN A 568 -1.15 23.78 14.99
C GLN A 568 -2.30 24.03 14.00
N SER A 569 -1.98 24.44 12.76
CA SER A 569 -2.96 24.72 11.72
C SER A 569 -3.83 23.53 11.34
N ARG A 570 -3.39 22.31 11.64
CA ARG A 570 -4.15 21.09 11.37
C ARG A 570 -5.33 20.91 12.34
N PHE A 571 -5.23 21.43 13.55
CA PHE A 571 -6.30 21.39 14.56
C PHE A 571 -7.31 22.50 14.28
N GLN A 572 -8.46 22.13 13.72
CA GLN A 572 -9.56 23.05 13.44
C GLN A 572 -10.36 23.37 14.70
N ASN A 573 -10.70 22.34 15.48
CA ASN A 573 -11.52 22.47 16.69
C ASN A 573 -10.93 21.65 17.85
N VAL A 574 -11.00 22.20 19.06
CA VAL A 574 -10.61 21.53 20.31
C VAL A 574 -11.65 21.87 21.36
N ILE A 575 -12.53 20.93 21.69
CA ILE A 575 -13.77 21.19 22.43
C ILE A 575 -13.88 20.24 23.64
N GLY A 576 -14.23 20.77 24.81
CA GLY A 576 -14.69 20.00 25.96
C GLY A 576 -16.19 19.75 25.88
N LYS A 577 -16.61 18.48 26.02
CA LYS A 577 -18.02 18.05 26.00
C LYS A 577 -18.58 17.70 27.38
N GLY A 578 -17.75 17.78 28.42
CA GLY A 578 -18.14 17.35 29.77
C GLY A 578 -18.66 15.91 29.80
N GLU A 579 -19.70 15.69 30.60
CA GLU A 579 -20.39 14.41 30.78
C GLU A 579 -21.60 14.20 29.85
N ASP A 580 -21.89 15.16 28.96
CA ASP A 580 -23.18 15.27 28.26
C ASP A 580 -23.41 14.19 27.19
N GLU A 581 -22.34 13.56 26.72
CA GLU A 581 -22.37 12.53 25.68
C GLU A 581 -21.73 11.22 26.19
N PRO A 582 -22.38 10.50 27.13
CA PRO A 582 -21.89 9.22 27.62
C PRO A 582 -22.09 8.12 26.57
N VAL A 583 -21.06 7.28 26.37
CA VAL A 583 -21.14 6.10 25.48
C VAL A 583 -21.60 4.85 26.24
N GLU A 584 -21.45 4.85 27.56
CA GLU A 584 -21.77 3.75 28.45
C GLU A 584 -22.37 4.24 29.78
N SER A 585 -22.95 3.32 30.54
CA SER A 585 -23.56 3.68 31.83
C SER A 585 -22.53 4.17 32.85
N ASN A 586 -22.71 5.39 33.35
CA ASN A 586 -21.91 5.93 34.45
C ASN A 586 -22.14 5.25 35.81
N THR A 587 -23.10 4.33 35.93
CA THR A 587 -23.35 3.61 37.19
C THR A 587 -22.25 2.60 37.54
N THR A 588 -21.40 2.21 36.58
CA THR A 588 -20.32 1.24 36.78
C THR A 588 -18.95 1.87 36.60
N ASN A 589 -17.93 1.37 37.30
CA ASN A 589 -16.54 1.82 37.11
C ASN A 589 -16.06 1.62 35.67
N SER A 590 -16.47 0.52 35.03
CA SER A 590 -16.13 0.20 33.64
C SER A 590 -16.75 1.20 32.66
N GLY A 591 -18.04 1.51 32.83
CA GLY A 591 -18.72 2.49 31.99
C GLY A 591 -18.17 3.91 32.17
N ARG A 592 -17.91 4.35 33.41
CA ARG A 592 -17.20 5.62 33.67
C ARG A 592 -15.83 5.66 32.99
N ALA A 593 -15.08 4.56 33.02
CA ALA A 593 -13.79 4.49 32.35
C ALA A 593 -13.87 4.67 30.83
N LYS A 594 -14.92 4.14 30.20
CA LYS A 594 -15.17 4.35 28.76
C LYS A 594 -15.68 5.75 28.43
N ASN A 595 -16.42 6.40 29.33
CA ASN A 595 -16.88 7.76 29.12
C ASN A 595 -15.75 8.80 29.20
N ARG A 596 -14.72 8.53 30.02
CA ARG A 596 -13.47 9.30 30.05
C ARG A 596 -12.61 9.01 28.81
N ARG A 597 -12.93 9.66 27.70
CA ARG A 597 -12.32 9.43 26.38
C ARG A 597 -12.01 10.73 25.65
N VAL A 598 -11.24 10.61 24.58
CA VAL A 598 -11.04 11.69 23.60
C VAL A 598 -11.45 11.16 22.23
N VAL A 599 -12.33 11.88 21.55
CA VAL A 599 -12.70 11.61 20.16
C VAL A 599 -11.81 12.45 19.27
N ILE A 600 -11.22 11.82 18.26
CA ILE A 600 -10.43 12.50 17.22
C ILE A 600 -11.14 12.28 15.91
N VAL A 601 -11.62 13.38 15.32
CA VAL A 601 -12.31 13.39 14.04
C VAL A 601 -11.36 13.91 12.98
N LEU A 602 -11.14 13.10 11.94
CA LEU A 602 -10.42 13.48 10.74
C LEU A 602 -11.44 14.09 9.77
N LEU A 603 -11.18 15.34 9.39
CA LEU A 603 -12.05 16.15 8.54
C LEU A 603 -11.40 16.37 7.17
N LYS A 604 -12.21 16.30 6.11
CA LYS A 604 -11.83 16.54 4.73
C LYS A 604 -12.67 17.64 4.08
#